data_AF-A0A0B1SS98-F1
#
_entry.id   AF-A0A0B1SS98-F1
#
_cell.length_a   1.000
_cell.length_b   1.000
_cell.length_c   1.000
_cell.angle_alpha   90.00
_cell.angle_beta   90.00
_cell.angle_gamma   90.00
#
_symmetry.space_group_name_H-M   'P 1'
#
loop_
_entity.id
_entity.type
_entity.pdbx_description
1 polymer ?
#
loop_
_entity_poly.entity_id
_entity_poly.type
_entity_poly.pdbx_seq_one_letter_code
_entity_poly.pdbx_strand_id
1 'polypeptide(L)'
;LQVFDAKQKKRKNYSFYHLVCTWKYLIWTVTVCSGIVTASLVNYGLLFNMEKLSGSLYWNNTIFGVIRWVVNILVGAGDYFCKRCGRKFINFTAMAFIIGALAIICGLYAQGLQREQAWIIRYCTIGLYIAKFMITNELFPTAVRNIAVSALSVASRIGTIVAPQLFYLADILPVLPYLVLLVLSFVDLICFQFFLPETKGTNLGDHMPPKTKRILYRKQSILEE
;
A
#
# COMPACT_ATOMS: atom_id res chain seq x y z
N LEU A 1 -26.56 -30.02 -34.98
CA LEU A 1 -26.02 -30.56 -33.70
C LEU A 1 -24.47 -30.62 -33.68
N GLN A 2 -23.77 -29.64 -34.26
CA GLN A 2 -22.29 -29.57 -34.31
C GLN A 2 -21.72 -28.15 -34.10
N VAL A 3 -22.47 -27.24 -33.46
CA VAL A 3 -22.04 -25.83 -33.28
C VAL A 3 -21.73 -25.47 -31.82
N PHE A 4 -21.83 -26.43 -30.89
CA PHE A 4 -21.54 -26.18 -29.46
C PHE A 4 -20.16 -26.68 -28.98
N ASP A 5 -19.32 -27.27 -29.85
CA ASP A 5 -18.02 -27.85 -29.46
C ASP A 5 -16.78 -27.01 -29.84
N ALA A 6 -16.95 -25.79 -30.32
CA ALA A 6 -15.82 -24.93 -30.64
C ALA A 6 -15.38 -24.08 -29.42
N LYS A 7 -14.41 -24.63 -28.68
CA LYS A 7 -13.61 -23.99 -27.61
C LYS A 7 -14.29 -23.90 -26.23
N GLN A 8 -14.31 -25.03 -25.53
CA GLN A 8 -13.87 -25.02 -24.13
C GLN A 8 -12.42 -24.50 -24.09
N LYS A 9 -12.26 -23.17 -24.10
CA LYS A 9 -10.99 -22.50 -23.83
C LYS A 9 -10.64 -22.91 -22.40
N LYS A 10 -9.81 -23.96 -22.22
CA LYS A 10 -9.34 -24.47 -20.92
C LYS A 10 -9.17 -23.27 -19.99
N ARG A 11 -10.04 -23.13 -18.98
CA ARG A 11 -9.88 -22.08 -17.96
C ARG A 11 -8.51 -22.33 -17.36
N LYS A 12 -7.54 -21.48 -17.70
CA LYS A 12 -6.21 -21.56 -17.12
C LYS A 12 -6.40 -21.20 -15.65
N ASN A 13 -6.27 -22.19 -14.77
CA ASN A 13 -6.33 -21.97 -13.33
C ASN A 13 -5.08 -21.19 -12.93
N TYR A 14 -5.21 -19.88 -12.77
CA TYR A 14 -4.14 -19.03 -12.27
C TYR A 14 -4.10 -19.16 -10.74
N SER A 15 -2.97 -19.60 -10.20
CA SER A 15 -2.73 -19.74 -8.75
C SER A 15 -1.73 -18.68 -8.25
N PHE A 16 -1.60 -18.53 -6.92
CA PHE A 16 -0.64 -17.64 -6.24
C PHE A 16 0.80 -17.80 -6.74
N TYR A 17 1.15 -19.02 -7.17
CA TYR A 17 2.45 -19.33 -7.77
C TYR A 17 2.78 -18.45 -9.00
N HIS A 18 1.77 -17.95 -9.71
CA HIS A 18 1.98 -17.06 -10.85
C HIS A 18 2.35 -15.61 -10.49
N LEU A 19 2.15 -15.20 -9.23
CA LEU A 19 2.65 -13.92 -8.73
C LEU A 19 4.17 -13.94 -8.52
N VAL A 20 4.69 -15.10 -8.12
CA VAL A 20 6.11 -15.32 -7.79
C VAL A 20 6.90 -15.84 -9.01
N CYS A 21 6.23 -16.01 -10.16
CA CYS A 21 6.78 -16.70 -11.33
C CYS A 21 8.02 -16.04 -11.95
N THR A 22 8.26 -14.74 -11.77
CA THR A 22 9.45 -14.03 -12.28
C THR A 22 9.98 -13.13 -11.18
N TRP A 23 11.30 -13.02 -11.06
CA TRP A 23 11.98 -12.17 -10.07
C TRP A 23 11.44 -10.73 -10.05
N LYS A 24 11.12 -10.20 -11.23
CA LYS A 24 10.48 -8.89 -11.40
C LYS A 24 9.10 -8.79 -10.72
N TYR A 25 8.21 -9.77 -10.93
CA TYR A 25 6.89 -9.78 -10.29
C TYR A 25 6.97 -10.10 -8.78
N LEU A 26 7.96 -10.89 -8.36
CA LEU A 26 8.24 -11.15 -6.95
C LEU A 26 8.64 -9.85 -6.23
N ILE A 27 9.63 -9.13 -6.75
CA ILE A 27 10.08 -7.84 -6.17
C ILE A 27 8.90 -6.87 -6.08
N TRP A 28 8.13 -6.73 -7.17
CA TRP A 28 6.93 -5.87 -7.17
C TRP A 28 5.89 -6.27 -6.13
N THR A 29 5.59 -7.57 -6.04
CA THR A 29 4.64 -8.09 -5.06
C THR A 29 5.14 -7.82 -3.65
N VAL A 30 6.41 -8.11 -3.35
CA VAL A 30 6.99 -7.91 -2.02
C VAL A 30 6.98 -6.44 -1.65
N THR A 31 7.42 -5.53 -2.53
CA THR A 31 7.43 -4.08 -2.26
C THR A 31 6.02 -3.53 -2.03
N VAL A 32 5.04 -3.97 -2.82
CA VAL A 32 3.65 -3.52 -2.68
C VAL A 32 3.01 -4.10 -1.41
N CYS A 33 3.29 -5.36 -1.07
CA CYS A 33 2.82 -6.01 0.16
C CYS A 33 3.46 -5.42 1.42
N SER A 34 4.78 -5.24 1.47
CA SER A 34 5.45 -4.56 2.59
C SER A 34 4.89 -3.16 2.75
N GLY A 35 4.64 -2.48 1.63
CA GLY A 35 4.07 -1.15 1.66
C GLY A 35 2.64 -1.10 2.20
N ILE A 36 1.75 -2.02 1.85
CA ILE A 36 0.40 -1.99 2.41
C ILE A 36 0.40 -2.34 3.90
N VAL A 37 1.33 -3.20 4.35
CA VAL A 37 1.52 -3.50 5.78
C VAL A 37 1.90 -2.22 6.52
N THR A 38 2.93 -1.51 6.06
CA THR A 38 3.35 -0.22 6.64
C THR A 38 2.21 0.81 6.62
N ALA A 39 1.50 0.94 5.50
CA ALA A 39 0.38 1.87 5.40
C ALA A 39 -0.76 1.53 6.38
N SER A 40 -1.02 0.24 6.58
CA SER A 40 -2.03 -0.24 7.54
C SER A 40 -1.57 0.01 8.97
N LEU A 41 -0.30 -0.25 9.29
CA LEU A 41 0.31 0.05 10.59
C LEU A 41 0.18 1.53 10.95
N VAL A 42 0.58 2.42 10.03
CA VAL A 42 0.48 3.88 10.23
C VAL A 42 -0.98 4.29 10.39
N ASN A 43 -1.88 3.81 9.52
CA ASN A 43 -3.29 4.17 9.56
C ASN A 43 -3.95 3.81 10.90
N TYR A 44 -3.78 2.56 11.34
CA TYR A 44 -4.38 2.12 12.59
C TYR A 44 -3.64 2.67 13.80
N GLY A 45 -2.32 2.87 13.72
CA GLY A 45 -1.59 3.48 14.83
C GLY A 45 -1.98 4.94 15.06
N LEU A 46 -2.14 5.71 13.98
CA LEU A 46 -2.68 7.06 14.03
C LEU A 46 -4.14 7.07 14.54
N LEU A 47 -4.96 6.09 14.14
CA LEU A 47 -6.32 5.92 14.65
C LEU A 47 -6.36 5.72 16.18
N PHE A 48 -5.50 4.86 16.73
CA PHE A 48 -5.41 4.65 18.19
C PHE A 48 -4.92 5.90 18.93
N ASN A 49 -4.12 6.75 18.30
CA ASN A 49 -3.76 8.05 18.87
C ASN A 49 -5.01 8.96 18.97
N MET A 50 -5.90 8.96 17.96
CA MET A 50 -7.15 9.74 18.00
C MET A 50 -8.09 9.37 19.14
N GLU A 51 -8.04 8.14 19.64
CA GLU A 51 -8.83 7.71 20.81
C GLU A 51 -8.32 8.36 22.11
N LYS A 52 -7.03 8.73 22.17
CA LYS A 52 -6.41 9.41 23.32
C LYS A 52 -6.61 10.92 23.30
N LEU A 53 -7.05 11.49 22.17
CA LEU A 53 -7.30 12.93 22.01
C LEU A 53 -8.63 13.35 22.65
N SER A 54 -8.68 14.58 23.15
CA SER A 54 -9.88 15.16 23.77
C SER A 54 -11.03 15.30 22.76
N GLY A 55 -12.23 14.88 23.18
CA GLY A 55 -13.45 14.89 22.37
C GLY A 55 -14.13 13.53 22.35
N SER A 56 -15.29 13.46 21.68
CA SER A 56 -15.96 12.17 21.46
C SER A 56 -15.24 11.39 20.35
N LEU A 57 -14.87 10.14 20.66
CA LEU A 57 -14.24 9.20 19.74
C LEU A 57 -15.02 9.07 18.43
N TYR A 58 -16.35 9.05 18.51
CA TYR A 58 -17.23 8.93 17.33
C TYR A 58 -17.10 10.12 16.38
N TRP A 59 -17.06 11.35 16.92
CA TRP A 59 -16.91 12.55 16.10
C TRP A 59 -15.52 12.65 15.48
N ASN A 60 -14.48 12.33 16.25
CA ASN A 60 -13.09 12.34 15.76
C ASN A 60 -12.93 11.35 14.59
N ASN A 61 -13.44 10.11 14.74
CA ASN A 61 -13.37 9.10 13.70
C ASN A 61 -14.24 9.45 12.47
N THR A 62 -15.41 10.07 12.68
CA THR A 62 -16.28 10.52 11.58
C THR A 62 -15.58 11.58 10.73
N ILE A 63 -15.02 12.62 11.35
CA ILE A 63 -14.29 13.68 10.65
C ILE A 63 -13.10 13.11 9.89
N PHE A 64 -12.33 12.21 10.54
CA PHE A 64 -11.22 11.52 9.90
C PHE A 64 -11.67 10.73 8.67
N GLY A 65 -12.76 9.97 8.77
CA GLY A 65 -13.35 9.23 7.65
C GLY A 65 -13.78 10.15 6.50
N VAL A 66 -14.47 11.26 6.80
CA VAL A 66 -14.91 12.22 5.79
C VAL A 66 -13.72 12.84 5.05
N ILE A 67 -12.70 13.30 5.76
CA ILE A 67 -11.51 13.90 5.13
C ILE A 67 -10.80 12.87 4.24
N ARG A 68 -10.73 11.60 4.69
CA ARG A 68 -10.18 10.51 3.89
C ARG A 68 -10.89 10.33 2.56
N TRP A 69 -12.21 10.35 2.57
CA TRP A 69 -13.01 10.24 1.35
C TRP A 69 -12.83 11.45 0.44
N VAL A 70 -12.96 12.65 0.99
CA VAL A 70 -12.84 13.91 0.23
C VAL A 70 -11.50 13.99 -0.47
N VAL A 71 -10.38 13.76 0.22
CA VAL A 71 -9.07 13.91 -0.43
C VAL A 71 -8.79 12.79 -1.42
N ASN A 72 -9.25 11.56 -1.20
CA ASN A 72 -9.13 10.52 -2.23
C ASN A 72 -9.92 10.88 -3.51
N ILE A 73 -11.09 11.49 -3.37
CA ILE A 73 -11.87 12.00 -4.51
C ILE A 73 -11.11 13.13 -5.21
N LEU A 74 -10.55 14.09 -4.45
CA LEU A 74 -9.76 15.19 -5.01
C LEU A 74 -8.50 14.72 -5.73
N VAL A 75 -7.79 13.72 -5.19
CA VAL A 75 -6.62 13.12 -5.83
C VAL A 75 -7.04 12.38 -7.10
N GLY A 76 -8.16 11.64 -7.08
CA GLY A 76 -8.68 10.96 -8.27
C GLY A 76 -9.13 11.94 -9.36
N ALA A 77 -9.83 13.01 -8.99
CA ALA A 77 -10.20 14.09 -9.90
C ALA A 77 -8.95 14.80 -10.45
N GLY A 78 -7.99 15.14 -9.59
CA GLY A 78 -6.73 15.76 -9.97
C GLY A 78 -5.92 14.90 -10.93
N ASP A 79 -5.93 13.58 -10.76
CA ASP A 79 -5.28 12.65 -11.70
C ASP A 79 -5.98 12.61 -13.07
N TYR A 80 -7.32 12.72 -13.09
CA TYR A 80 -8.09 12.82 -14.33
C TYR A 80 -7.77 14.12 -15.10
N PHE A 81 -7.72 15.25 -14.40
CA PHE A 81 -7.42 16.55 -15.03
C PHE A 81 -5.94 16.73 -15.37
N CYS A 82 -5.03 16.22 -14.53
CA CYS A 82 -3.58 16.41 -14.70
C CYS A 82 -2.91 15.17 -15.30
N LYS A 83 -2.87 15.12 -16.64
CA LYS A 83 -2.18 14.05 -17.39
C LYS A 83 -0.66 14.00 -17.16
N ARG A 84 -0.06 15.09 -16.66
CA ARG A 84 1.39 15.20 -16.38
C ARG A 84 1.83 14.69 -15.01
N CYS A 85 0.93 14.53 -14.05
CA CYS A 85 1.29 14.03 -12.71
C CYS A 85 1.52 12.51 -12.76
N GLY A 86 2.78 12.07 -12.67
CA GLY A 86 3.13 10.65 -12.56
C GLY A 86 2.52 9.98 -11.32
N ARG A 87 2.33 8.66 -11.39
CA ARG A 87 1.88 7.82 -10.27
C ARG A 87 2.90 7.75 -9.15
N LYS A 88 4.20 7.75 -9.47
CA LYS A 88 5.24 7.86 -8.44
C LYS A 88 5.20 9.19 -7.73
N PHE A 89 4.95 10.28 -8.46
CA PHE A 89 4.88 11.61 -7.87
C PHE A 89 3.71 11.72 -6.87
N ILE A 90 2.53 11.19 -7.21
CA ILE A 90 1.37 11.15 -6.30
C ILE A 90 1.65 10.30 -5.05
N ASN A 91 2.34 9.16 -5.21
CA ASN A 91 2.74 8.34 -4.05
C ASN A 91 3.78 9.05 -3.18
N PHE A 92 4.79 9.66 -3.81
CA PHE A 92 5.85 10.40 -3.15
C PHE A 92 5.30 11.57 -2.32
N THR A 93 4.42 12.40 -2.90
CA THR A 93 3.83 13.55 -2.19
C THR A 93 3.00 13.11 -0.99
N ALA A 94 2.21 12.06 -1.14
CA ALA A 94 1.41 11.54 -0.03
C ALA A 94 2.27 10.92 1.08
N MET A 95 3.30 10.16 0.72
CA MET A 95 4.24 9.58 1.69
C MET A 95 5.07 10.64 2.39
N ALA A 96 5.55 11.65 1.67
CA ALA A 96 6.26 12.79 2.25
C ALA A 96 5.38 13.53 3.27
N PHE A 97 4.09 13.70 2.98
CA PHE A 97 3.14 14.28 3.93
C PHE A 97 3.00 13.44 5.20
N ILE A 98 2.84 12.12 5.07
CA ILE A 98 2.76 11.20 6.23
C ILE A 98 4.04 11.23 7.07
N ILE A 99 5.19 11.17 6.40
CA ILE A 99 6.50 11.24 7.06
C ILE A 99 6.66 12.57 7.80
N GLY A 100 6.28 13.69 7.18
CA GLY A 100 6.28 15.00 7.82
C GLY A 100 5.36 15.05 9.04
N ALA A 101 4.15 14.51 8.92
CA ALA A 101 3.20 14.42 10.03
C ALA A 101 3.74 13.57 11.19
N LEU A 102 4.31 12.41 10.91
CA LEU A 102 4.94 11.54 11.92
C LEU A 102 6.17 12.20 12.54
N ALA A 103 6.98 12.93 11.77
CA ALA A 103 8.14 13.66 12.28
C ALA A 103 7.73 14.79 13.24
N ILE A 104 6.66 15.54 12.91
CA ILE A 104 6.09 16.54 13.81
C ILE A 104 5.61 15.87 15.10
N ILE A 105 4.84 14.77 15.01
CA ILE A 105 4.38 14.04 16.19
C ILE A 105 5.57 13.57 17.05
N CYS A 106 6.59 12.97 16.45
CA CYS A 106 7.81 12.57 17.17
C CYS A 106 8.48 13.76 17.88
N GLY A 107 8.60 14.92 17.21
CA GLY A 107 9.17 16.13 17.80
C GLY A 107 8.38 16.64 19.00
N LEU A 108 7.05 16.63 18.93
CA LEU A 108 6.18 17.05 20.03
C LEU A 108 6.27 16.13 21.24
N TYR A 109 6.35 14.82 21.00
CA TYR A 109 6.56 13.84 22.08
C TYR A 109 7.97 13.96 22.68
N ALA A 110 9.00 14.24 21.87
CA ALA A 110 10.36 14.42 22.36
C ALA A 110 10.53 15.67 23.24
N GLN A 111 9.78 16.73 22.96
CA GLN A 111 9.76 17.97 23.74
C GLN A 111 8.77 17.94 24.92
N GLY A 112 7.97 16.88 25.07
CA GLY A 112 6.94 16.78 26.11
C GLY A 112 5.72 17.69 25.92
N LEU A 113 5.62 18.43 24.82
CA LEU A 113 4.56 19.41 24.52
C LEU A 113 3.27 18.77 23.96
N GLN A 114 3.16 17.44 24.02
CA GLN A 114 2.06 16.66 23.47
C GLN A 114 0.66 17.09 23.97
N ARG A 115 0.55 17.56 25.22
CA ARG A 115 -0.72 18.01 25.80
C ARG A 115 -1.10 19.42 25.36
N GLU A 116 -0.12 20.31 25.32
CA GLU A 116 -0.32 21.72 24.95
C GLU A 116 -0.62 21.85 23.45
N GLN A 117 0.04 21.03 22.63
CA GLN A 117 -0.09 21.04 21.17
C GLN A 117 -0.92 19.87 20.64
N ALA A 118 -1.87 19.35 21.43
CA ALA A 118 -2.73 18.23 21.05
C ALA A 118 -3.50 18.50 19.74
N TRP A 119 -3.86 19.76 19.47
CA TRP A 119 -4.52 20.14 18.21
C TRP A 119 -3.66 19.87 16.98
N ILE A 120 -2.33 20.07 17.06
CA ILE A 120 -1.40 19.79 15.95
C ILE A 120 -1.35 18.29 15.68
N ILE A 121 -1.25 17.48 16.74
CA ILE A 121 -1.28 16.01 16.63
C ILE A 121 -2.59 15.56 15.96
N ARG A 122 -3.72 16.19 16.31
CA ARG A 122 -5.02 15.92 15.68
C ARG A 122 -5.01 16.18 14.17
N TYR A 123 -4.45 17.31 13.73
CA TYR A 123 -4.37 17.63 12.30
C TYR A 123 -3.36 16.76 11.55
N CYS A 124 -2.20 16.47 12.12
CA CYS A 124 -1.19 15.58 11.53
C CYS A 124 -1.71 14.15 11.34
N THR A 125 -2.56 13.70 12.27
CA THR A 125 -3.17 12.37 12.24
C THR A 125 -4.13 12.18 11.06
N ILE A 126 -4.64 13.26 10.46
CA ILE A 126 -5.54 13.25 9.30
C ILE A 126 -4.84 12.77 7.99
N GLY A 127 -3.54 12.50 8.04
CA GLY A 127 -2.73 12.01 6.92
C GLY A 127 -3.28 10.79 6.17
N LEU A 128 -3.31 10.93 4.84
CA LEU A 128 -4.03 10.09 3.89
C LEU A 128 -3.16 9.06 3.19
N TYR A 129 -3.74 7.87 2.94
CA TYR A 129 -3.46 7.17 1.67
C TYR A 129 -4.47 6.08 1.27
N ILE A 130 -4.87 6.06 -0.02
CA ILE A 130 -5.30 4.86 -0.78
C ILE A 130 -4.79 4.89 -2.25
N ALA A 131 -3.51 5.14 -2.52
CA ALA A 131 -2.99 4.97 -3.90
C ALA A 131 -2.16 3.69 -4.14
N LYS A 132 -1.90 2.87 -3.11
CA LYS A 132 -1.22 1.56 -3.28
C LYS A 132 -2.10 0.55 -4.02
N PHE A 133 -3.41 0.53 -3.72
CA PHE A 133 -4.36 -0.33 -4.44
C PHE A 133 -4.46 0.02 -5.93
N MET A 134 -4.43 1.30 -6.25
CA MET A 134 -4.49 1.79 -7.62
C MET A 134 -3.24 1.37 -8.42
N ILE A 135 -2.05 1.57 -7.86
CA ILE A 135 -0.79 1.15 -8.49
C ILE A 135 -0.76 -0.37 -8.68
N THR A 136 -1.29 -1.15 -7.74
CA THR A 136 -1.42 -2.61 -7.88
C THR A 136 -2.28 -2.99 -9.10
N ASN A 137 -3.39 -2.28 -9.30
CA ASN A 137 -4.26 -2.53 -10.45
C ASN A 137 -3.60 -2.19 -11.79
N GLU A 138 -2.73 -1.18 -11.82
CA GLU A 138 -1.99 -0.79 -13.02
C GLU A 138 -0.78 -1.70 -13.30
N LEU A 139 -0.13 -2.21 -12.25
CA LEU A 139 1.12 -2.99 -12.34
C LEU A 139 0.89 -4.46 -12.73
N PHE A 140 -0.20 -5.07 -12.25
CA PHE A 140 -0.48 -6.48 -12.47
C PHE A 140 -1.45 -6.70 -13.65
N PRO A 141 -1.15 -7.67 -14.55
CA PRO A 141 -2.01 -7.99 -15.68
C PRO A 141 -3.34 -8.56 -15.18
N THR A 142 -4.42 -8.34 -15.95
CA THR A 142 -5.80 -8.71 -15.59
C THR A 142 -5.95 -10.15 -15.11
N ALA A 143 -5.20 -11.08 -15.71
CA ALA A 143 -5.20 -12.51 -15.35
C ALA A 143 -4.75 -12.81 -13.91
N VAL A 144 -3.91 -11.99 -13.28
CA VAL A 144 -3.39 -12.20 -11.91
C VAL A 144 -3.70 -11.05 -10.97
N ARG A 145 -4.33 -9.97 -11.45
CA ARG A 145 -4.67 -8.78 -10.65
C ARG A 145 -5.52 -9.13 -9.43
N ASN A 146 -6.56 -9.94 -9.59
CA ASN A 146 -7.43 -10.32 -8.47
C ASN A 146 -6.65 -11.09 -7.38
N ILE A 147 -5.69 -11.93 -7.80
CA ILE A 147 -4.82 -12.66 -6.88
C ILE A 147 -3.88 -11.68 -6.16
N ALA A 148 -3.27 -10.74 -6.89
CA ALA A 148 -2.42 -9.68 -6.31
C ALA A 148 -3.18 -8.85 -5.27
N VAL A 149 -4.39 -8.39 -5.61
CA VAL A 149 -5.24 -7.61 -4.70
C VAL A 149 -5.62 -8.44 -3.46
N SER A 150 -5.95 -9.74 -3.63
CA SER A 150 -6.25 -10.60 -2.47
C SER A 150 -5.06 -10.78 -1.53
N ALA A 151 -3.84 -10.97 -2.09
CA ALA A 151 -2.62 -11.04 -1.29
C ALA A 151 -2.37 -9.73 -0.55
N LEU A 152 -2.63 -8.59 -1.22
CA LEU A 152 -2.52 -7.27 -0.62
C LEU A 152 -3.50 -7.06 0.53
N SER A 153 -4.74 -7.54 0.40
CA SER A 153 -5.72 -7.49 1.48
C SER A 153 -5.27 -8.31 2.70
N VAL A 154 -4.73 -9.52 2.49
CA VAL A 154 -4.17 -10.33 3.59
C VAL A 154 -2.99 -9.61 4.25
N ALA A 155 -2.06 -9.06 3.46
CA ALA A 155 -0.93 -8.28 3.98
C ALA A 155 -1.40 -7.05 4.77
N SER A 156 -2.40 -6.34 4.29
CA SER A 156 -3.00 -5.21 5.02
C SER A 156 -3.53 -5.64 6.40
N ARG A 157 -4.20 -6.80 6.48
CA ARG A 157 -4.72 -7.34 7.75
C ARG A 157 -3.61 -7.63 8.76
N ILE A 158 -2.45 -8.14 8.31
CA ILE A 158 -1.29 -8.31 9.19
C ILE A 158 -0.89 -6.96 9.81
N GLY A 159 -0.81 -5.90 9.01
CA GLY A 159 -0.53 -4.57 9.52
C GLY A 159 -1.57 -4.08 10.53
N THR A 160 -2.86 -4.35 10.30
CA THR A 160 -3.92 -3.98 11.26
C THR A 160 -3.82 -4.72 12.59
N ILE A 161 -3.41 -5.99 12.59
CA ILE A 161 -3.26 -6.82 13.78
C ILE A 161 -2.05 -6.36 14.61
N VAL A 162 -0.96 -5.98 13.94
CA VAL A 162 0.28 -5.55 14.60
C VAL A 162 0.21 -4.09 15.09
N ALA A 163 -0.62 -3.25 14.47
CA ALA A 163 -0.74 -1.83 14.81
C ALA A 163 -0.97 -1.52 16.31
N PRO A 164 -1.94 -2.12 17.02
CA PRO A 164 -2.13 -1.85 18.45
C PRO A 164 -0.94 -2.32 19.29
N GLN A 165 -0.26 -3.40 18.87
CA GLN A 165 0.86 -3.97 19.61
C GLN A 165 2.07 -3.02 19.66
N LEU A 166 2.21 -2.15 18.65
CA LEU A 166 3.25 -1.11 18.66
C LEU A 166 3.11 -0.14 19.83
N PHE A 167 1.91 0.08 20.37
CA PHE A 167 1.72 1.04 21.46
C PHE A 167 2.19 0.53 22.82
N TYR A 168 2.47 -0.77 22.99
CA TYR A 168 3.19 -1.26 24.18
C TYR A 168 4.62 -0.68 24.26
N LEU A 169 5.22 -0.28 23.13
CA LEU A 169 6.51 0.40 23.14
C LEU A 169 6.43 1.80 23.78
N ALA A 170 5.23 2.38 23.87
CA ALA A 170 5.02 3.67 24.53
C ALA A 170 5.29 3.59 26.04
N ASP A 171 5.21 2.40 26.64
CA ASP A 171 5.47 2.18 28.07
C ASP A 171 6.97 2.37 28.41
N ILE A 172 7.85 2.12 27.44
CA ILE A 172 9.29 2.37 27.57
C ILE A 172 9.58 3.84 27.29
N LEU A 173 9.16 4.33 26.12
CA LEU A 173 9.31 5.73 25.70
C LEU A 173 8.10 6.15 24.87
N PRO A 174 7.37 7.21 25.25
CA PRO A 174 6.18 7.67 24.54
C PRO A 174 6.40 8.00 23.04
N VAL A 175 7.62 8.38 22.66
CA VAL A 175 8.03 8.70 21.28
C VAL A 175 8.17 7.45 20.40
N LEU A 176 8.54 6.32 21.01
CA LEU A 176 9.03 5.12 20.31
C LEU A 176 8.06 4.53 19.26
N PRO A 177 6.74 4.36 19.51
CA PRO A 177 5.83 3.85 18.50
C PRO A 177 5.81 4.73 17.23
N TYR A 178 5.83 6.05 17.39
CA TYR A 178 5.81 6.98 16.26
C TYR A 178 7.14 6.99 15.51
N LEU A 179 8.25 6.83 16.22
CA LEU A 179 9.59 6.72 15.61
C LEU A 179 9.69 5.45 14.74
N VAL A 180 9.18 4.31 15.21
CA VAL A 180 9.12 3.07 14.44
C VAL A 180 8.27 3.26 13.17
N LEU A 181 7.09 3.87 13.30
CA LEU A 181 6.23 4.17 12.16
C LEU A 181 6.90 5.13 11.15
N LEU A 182 7.65 6.12 11.63
CA LEU A 182 8.40 7.06 10.80
C LEU A 182 9.48 6.33 9.99
N VAL A 183 10.30 5.50 10.64
CA VAL A 183 11.36 4.73 9.98
C VAL A 183 10.77 3.76 8.96
N LEU A 184 9.71 3.02 9.31
CA LEU A 184 9.04 2.11 8.39
C LEU A 184 8.49 2.84 7.16
N SER A 185 7.94 4.04 7.35
CA SER A 185 7.42 4.88 6.25
C SER A 185 8.54 5.37 5.32
N PHE A 186 9.70 5.75 5.86
CA PHE A 186 10.87 6.11 5.06
C PHE A 186 11.40 4.92 4.24
N VAL A 187 11.54 3.75 4.87
CA VAL A 187 11.99 2.54 4.18
C VAL A 187 11.03 2.17 3.06
N ASP A 188 9.73 2.23 3.32
CA ASP A 188 8.71 1.97 2.32
C ASP A 188 8.73 2.99 1.16
N LEU A 189 8.92 4.29 1.43
CA LEU A 189 9.08 5.31 0.39
C LEU A 189 10.30 5.01 -0.51
N ILE A 190 11.43 4.67 0.08
CA ILE A 190 12.66 4.31 -0.66
C ILE A 190 12.41 3.05 -1.48
N CYS A 191 11.91 1.98 -0.86
CA CYS A 191 11.63 0.74 -1.56
C CYS A 191 10.66 0.96 -2.73
N PHE A 192 9.60 1.72 -2.52
CA PHE A 192 8.62 2.03 -3.56
C PHE A 192 9.27 2.79 -4.74
N GLN A 193 10.09 3.80 -4.45
CA GLN A 193 10.70 4.63 -5.50
C GLN A 193 11.74 3.86 -6.34
N PHE A 194 12.52 2.98 -5.72
CA PHE A 194 13.59 2.22 -6.38
C PHE A 194 13.08 0.96 -7.08
N PHE A 195 12.18 0.20 -6.47
CA PHE A 195 11.79 -1.13 -6.97
C PHE A 195 10.60 -1.12 -7.93
N LEU A 196 9.73 -0.10 -7.88
CA LEU A 196 8.60 0.00 -8.81
C LEU A 196 8.95 0.92 -9.99
N PRO A 197 8.56 0.57 -11.24
CA PRO A 197 8.62 1.48 -12.37
C PRO A 197 7.47 2.51 -12.34
N GLU A 198 7.57 3.56 -13.14
CA GLU A 198 6.46 4.49 -13.37
C GLU A 198 5.33 3.75 -14.12
N THR A 199 4.13 3.68 -13.54
CA THR A 199 2.98 2.93 -14.11
C THR A 199 2.05 3.79 -14.97
N LYS A 200 2.19 5.12 -14.94
CA LYS A 200 1.30 6.01 -15.71
C LYS A 200 1.60 5.89 -17.21
N GLY A 201 0.62 5.43 -17.98
CA GLY A 201 0.69 5.37 -19.45
C GLY A 201 1.29 4.07 -20.03
N THR A 202 1.65 3.09 -19.21
CA THR A 202 2.04 1.77 -19.72
C THR A 202 0.80 0.93 -20.03
N ASN A 203 0.70 0.41 -21.26
CA ASN A 203 -0.38 -0.49 -21.65
C ASN A 203 -0.43 -1.70 -20.70
N LEU A 204 -1.61 -1.91 -20.12
CA LEU A 204 -1.92 -3.09 -19.33
C LEU A 204 -1.73 -4.33 -20.20
N GLY A 205 -0.77 -5.16 -19.86
CA GLY A 205 -0.57 -6.43 -20.54
C GLY A 205 -1.78 -7.34 -20.28
N ASP A 206 -2.55 -7.68 -21.31
CA ASP A 206 -3.64 -8.65 -21.19
C ASP A 206 -3.14 -10.09 -21.00
N HIS A 207 -1.84 -10.31 -21.20
CA HIS A 207 -1.23 -11.63 -21.21
C HIS A 207 -0.05 -11.72 -20.26
N MET A 208 0.02 -12.86 -19.54
CA MET A 208 1.15 -13.20 -18.68
C MET A 208 2.45 -13.26 -19.51
N PRO A 209 3.61 -12.89 -18.95
CA PRO A 209 4.90 -13.04 -19.63
C PRO A 209 5.11 -14.46 -20.19
N PRO A 210 5.82 -14.58 -21.33
CA PRO A 210 6.13 -15.88 -21.94
C PRO A 210 6.84 -16.81 -20.96
N LYS A 211 6.60 -18.12 -21.09
CA LYS A 211 7.09 -19.16 -20.15
C LYS A 211 8.61 -19.14 -19.96
N THR A 212 9.36 -18.67 -20.96
CA THR A 212 10.82 -18.54 -20.97
C THR A 212 11.39 -17.56 -19.93
N LYS A 213 10.58 -16.64 -19.38
CA LYS A 213 11.00 -15.71 -18.30
C LYS A 213 10.58 -16.17 -16.90
N ARG A 214 10.11 -17.41 -16.74
CA ARG A 214 9.68 -17.94 -15.43
C ARG A 214 10.86 -18.60 -14.71
N ILE A 215 10.98 -18.35 -13.40
CA ILE A 215 12.06 -18.90 -12.55
C ILE A 215 12.07 -20.43 -12.60
N LEU A 216 10.90 -21.08 -12.63
CA LEU A 216 10.76 -22.54 -12.70
C LEU A 216 10.53 -23.07 -14.13
N TYR A 217 10.95 -22.35 -15.17
CA TYR A 217 10.98 -22.94 -16.51
C TYR A 217 12.14 -23.94 -16.61
N ARG A 218 11.91 -25.18 -16.17
CA ARG A 218 12.74 -26.31 -16.58
C ARG A 218 12.47 -26.52 -18.07
N LYS A 219 13.47 -26.27 -18.91
CA LYS A 219 13.44 -26.57 -20.34
C LYS A 219 13.25 -28.09 -20.47
N GLN A 220 12.01 -28.56 -20.61
CA GLN A 220 11.73 -29.92 -21.08
C GLN A 220 12.09 -29.93 -22.57
N SER A 221 13.37 -30.11 -22.87
CA SER A 221 13.84 -30.31 -24.24
C SER A 221 14.98 -31.33 -24.25
N ILE A 222 14.73 -32.56 -23.77
CA ILE A 222 15.58 -33.76 -24.01
C ILE A 222 14.75 -35.06 -23.89
N LEU A 223 13.47 -35.12 -24.29
CA LEU A 223 12.71 -36.40 -24.31
C LEU A 223 11.82 -36.54 -25.55
N GLU A 224 12.29 -36.03 -26.69
CA GLU A 224 11.76 -36.33 -28.02
C GLU A 224 12.94 -36.43 -29.01
N GLU A 225 13.93 -37.27 -28.66
CA GLU A 225 14.81 -37.93 -29.65
C GLU A 225 14.30 -39.35 -29.87
#